data_AF-A0A6S7H7P8-F1
#
_entry.id   AF-A0A6S7H7P8-F1
#
_cell.length_a   1.000
_cell.length_b   1.000
_cell.length_c   1.000
_cell.angle_alpha   90.00
_cell.angle_beta   90.00
_cell.angle_gamma   90.00
#
_symmetry.space_group_name_H-M   'P 1'
#
loop_
_entity.id
_entity.type
_entity.pdbx_description
1 polymer ?
#
loop_
_entity_poly.entity_id
_entity_poly.type
_entity_poly.pdbx_seq_one_letter_code
_entity_poly.pdbx_strand_id
1 'polypeptide(L)'
;MMNLAAKNTDHFQPEATEAYRAGHQCAMDKARQAAKKTDPEEKKNFLMAAYAMEAFAGHYLSDCFSSGHIRTPRAELETFLGTAYWPLHLLFANVGDYLSKEMHDEDGKYGLRVKNKRGDMWTAYGDKSLHVGKNARNYKLVIEAMQKSADQVYKAFRDPTAKIDFSVVTDILPFVDVKAENNTPLSQKKNGIWYYRSKLDLQSTHTTKLGKGIQVALFLWRNPARTNSVNK
;
A
#
# COMPACT_ATOMS: atom_id res chain seq x y z
N MET A 1 -5.74 -15.06 -5.71
CA MET A 1 -5.08 -13.83 -5.22
C MET A 1 -5.01 -12.70 -6.27
N MET A 2 -5.80 -12.75 -7.35
CA MET A 2 -5.89 -11.64 -8.32
C MET A 2 -6.98 -10.61 -7.94
N ASN A 3 -7.88 -10.98 -7.02
CA ASN A 3 -9.11 -10.23 -6.73
C ASN A 3 -8.91 -9.04 -5.76
N LEU A 4 -7.84 -9.03 -4.93
CA LEU A 4 -7.53 -7.85 -4.11
C LEU A 4 -6.85 -6.77 -4.97
N ALA A 5 -5.69 -7.04 -5.58
CA ALA A 5 -4.95 -6.02 -6.33
C ALA A 5 -5.73 -5.38 -7.51
N ALA A 6 -6.77 -6.03 -8.06
CA ALA A 6 -7.56 -5.53 -9.18
C ALA A 6 -8.56 -4.41 -8.84
N LYS A 7 -8.98 -4.25 -7.56
CA LYS A 7 -9.93 -3.19 -7.15
C LYS A 7 -9.50 -2.38 -5.93
N ASN A 8 -8.32 -2.66 -5.39
CA ASN A 8 -7.90 -2.21 -4.07
C ASN A 8 -6.85 -1.09 -4.15
N THR A 9 -7.19 0.01 -4.81
CA THR A 9 -6.31 1.18 -4.88
C THR A 9 -6.02 1.75 -3.49
N ASP A 10 -6.95 1.60 -2.56
CA ASP A 10 -6.86 1.95 -1.13
C ASP A 10 -5.82 1.15 -0.34
N HIS A 11 -5.20 0.11 -0.89
CA HIS A 11 -4.10 -0.61 -0.23
C HIS A 11 -2.71 -0.06 -0.59
N PHE A 12 -2.61 0.80 -1.61
CA PHE A 12 -1.36 1.35 -2.07
C PHE A 12 -1.16 2.78 -1.55
N GLN A 13 0.09 3.22 -1.45
CA GLN A 13 0.38 4.60 -1.10
C GLN A 13 0.04 5.56 -2.28
N PRO A 14 -0.51 6.75 -1.99
CA PRO A 14 -0.81 7.31 -0.66
C PRO A 14 -2.16 6.88 -0.06
N GLU A 15 -3.06 6.26 -0.83
CA GLU A 15 -4.45 6.00 -0.42
C GLU A 15 -4.58 5.12 0.82
N ALA A 16 -3.67 4.17 1.05
CA ALA A 16 -3.62 3.35 2.27
C ALA A 16 -3.44 4.16 3.54
N THR A 17 -2.66 5.25 3.46
CA THR A 17 -2.52 6.17 4.60
C THR A 17 -3.83 6.87 4.91
N GLU A 18 -4.60 7.26 3.88
CA GLU A 18 -5.91 7.90 4.06
C GLU A 18 -6.97 6.91 4.56
N ALA A 19 -6.99 5.68 4.03
CA ALA A 19 -7.86 4.61 4.51
C ALA A 19 -7.60 4.29 5.98
N TYR A 20 -6.32 4.18 6.38
CA TYR A 20 -5.92 4.06 7.78
C TYR A 20 -6.43 5.25 8.61
N ARG A 21 -6.16 6.50 8.20
CA ARG A 21 -6.58 7.69 8.96
C ARG A 21 -8.08 7.74 9.18
N ALA A 22 -8.87 7.42 8.16
CA ALA A 22 -10.33 7.36 8.25
C ALA A 22 -10.80 6.27 9.22
N GLY A 23 -10.26 5.05 9.10
CA GLY A 23 -10.59 3.94 10.00
C GLY A 23 -10.18 4.21 11.45
N HIS A 24 -8.98 4.74 11.65
CA HIS A 24 -8.44 5.10 12.96
C HIS A 24 -9.28 6.22 13.63
N GLN A 25 -9.71 7.22 12.86
CA GLN A 25 -10.63 8.26 13.32
C GLN A 25 -11.94 7.65 13.83
N CYS A 26 -12.56 6.76 13.04
CA CYS A 26 -13.78 6.06 13.43
C CYS A 26 -13.58 5.24 14.72
N ALA A 27 -12.44 4.54 14.86
CA ALA A 27 -12.10 3.78 16.05
C ALA A 27 -12.00 4.67 17.30
N MET A 28 -11.29 5.81 17.19
CA MET A 28 -11.20 6.77 18.30
C MET A 28 -12.55 7.38 18.66
N ASP A 29 -13.39 7.71 17.67
CA ASP A 29 -14.73 8.24 17.94
C ASP A 29 -15.63 7.20 18.62
N LYS A 30 -15.48 5.93 18.27
CA LYS A 30 -16.14 4.83 18.97
C LYS A 30 -15.62 4.67 20.40
N ALA A 31 -14.31 4.81 20.62
CA ALA A 31 -13.71 4.80 21.95
C ALA A 31 -14.20 5.97 22.82
N ARG A 32 -14.35 7.17 22.25
CA ARG A 32 -14.96 8.33 22.93
C ARG A 32 -16.42 8.08 23.30
N GLN A 33 -17.18 7.39 22.44
CA GLN A 33 -18.54 6.97 22.77
C GLN A 33 -18.55 5.96 23.93
N ALA A 34 -17.62 5.00 23.94
CA ALA A 34 -17.48 4.03 25.02
C ALA A 34 -17.25 4.72 26.38
N ALA A 35 -16.42 5.77 26.40
CA ALA A 35 -16.14 6.53 27.62
C ALA A 35 -17.39 7.18 28.26
N LYS A 36 -18.37 7.55 27.42
CA LYS A 36 -19.63 8.18 27.85
C LYS A 36 -20.67 7.18 28.35
N LYS A 37 -20.44 5.88 28.21
CA LYS A 37 -21.36 4.84 28.69
C LYS A 37 -21.35 4.76 30.21
N THR A 38 -22.53 4.63 30.80
CA THR A 38 -22.72 4.44 32.25
C THR A 38 -22.77 2.96 32.59
N ASP A 39 -23.46 2.15 31.77
CA ASP A 39 -23.50 0.70 31.91
C ASP A 39 -22.11 0.08 31.64
N PRO A 40 -21.56 -0.74 32.56
CA PRO A 40 -20.24 -1.35 32.40
C PRO A 40 -20.13 -2.28 31.19
N GLU A 41 -21.18 -3.02 30.85
CA GLU A 41 -21.14 -3.99 29.74
C GLU A 41 -21.25 -3.27 28.40
N GLU A 42 -22.11 -2.26 28.27
CA GLU A 42 -22.14 -1.38 27.10
C GLU A 42 -20.81 -0.65 26.90
N LYS A 43 -20.20 -0.15 27.98
CA LYS A 43 -18.88 0.50 27.94
C LYS A 43 -17.83 -0.43 27.36
N LYS A 44 -17.76 -1.65 27.88
CA LYS A 44 -16.85 -2.69 27.40
C LYS A 44 -17.13 -3.05 25.93
N ASN A 45 -18.38 -3.25 25.56
CA ASN A 45 -18.76 -3.61 24.19
C ASN A 45 -18.42 -2.51 23.17
N PHE A 46 -18.64 -1.24 23.53
CA PHE A 46 -18.24 -0.12 22.68
C PHE A 46 -16.73 -0.01 22.55
N LEU A 47 -15.97 -0.24 23.62
CA LEU A 47 -14.51 -0.23 23.57
C LEU A 47 -13.96 -1.40 22.73
N MET A 48 -14.55 -2.59 22.83
CA MET A 48 -14.20 -3.73 21.98
C MET A 48 -14.51 -3.44 20.51
N ALA A 49 -15.65 -2.81 20.22
CA ALA A 49 -15.98 -2.37 18.87
C ALA A 49 -14.98 -1.34 18.33
N ALA A 50 -14.49 -0.42 19.17
CA ALA A 50 -13.45 0.52 18.80
C ALA A 50 -12.14 -0.20 18.42
N TYR A 51 -11.72 -1.20 19.21
CA TYR A 51 -10.54 -2.01 18.85
C TYR A 51 -10.74 -2.88 17.60
N ALA A 52 -11.95 -3.36 17.34
CA ALA A 52 -12.25 -4.07 16.09
C ALA A 52 -12.14 -3.14 14.87
N MET A 53 -12.65 -1.91 14.98
CA MET A 53 -12.46 -0.88 13.95
C MET A 53 -10.99 -0.52 13.77
N GLU A 54 -10.23 -0.44 14.88
CA GLU A 54 -8.79 -0.20 14.85
C GLU A 54 -8.03 -1.33 14.17
N ALA A 55 -8.37 -2.60 14.44
CA ALA A 55 -7.75 -3.73 13.77
C ALA A 55 -8.01 -3.72 12.26
N PHE A 56 -9.21 -3.31 11.84
CA PHE A 56 -9.53 -3.11 10.43
C PHE A 56 -8.70 -1.97 9.81
N ALA A 57 -8.57 -0.83 10.49
CA ALA A 57 -7.69 0.26 10.06
C ALA A 57 -6.21 -0.16 10.02
N GLY A 58 -5.81 -0.99 10.99
CA GLY A 58 -4.48 -1.58 11.12
C GLY A 58 -4.08 -2.41 9.91
N HIS A 59 -5.04 -3.02 9.19
CA HIS A 59 -4.76 -3.67 7.91
C HIS A 59 -4.06 -2.71 6.94
N TYR A 60 -4.69 -1.56 6.66
CA TYR A 60 -4.14 -0.52 5.79
C TYR A 60 -2.84 0.07 6.34
N LEU A 61 -2.75 0.23 7.67
CA LEU A 61 -1.52 0.67 8.31
C LEU A 61 -0.35 -0.29 8.02
N SER A 62 -0.59 -1.61 8.03
CA SER A 62 0.46 -2.59 7.73
C SER A 62 0.85 -2.62 6.26
N ASP A 63 -0.11 -2.40 5.35
CA ASP A 63 0.17 -2.27 3.92
C ASP A 63 1.12 -1.09 3.65
N CYS A 64 1.02 -0.01 4.42
CA CYS A 64 1.96 1.13 4.33
C CYS A 64 3.44 0.74 4.53
N PHE A 65 3.74 -0.40 5.16
CA PHE A 65 5.11 -0.88 5.39
C PHE A 65 5.60 -1.93 4.40
N SER A 66 4.75 -2.33 3.45
CA SER A 66 5.09 -3.35 2.46
C SER A 66 5.58 -2.69 1.18
N SER A 67 6.79 -3.05 0.75
CA SER A 67 7.49 -2.37 -0.38
C SER A 67 6.68 -2.34 -1.67
N GLY A 68 5.91 -3.40 -1.94
CA GLY A 68 5.03 -3.48 -3.10
C GLY A 68 3.89 -2.47 -3.07
N HIS A 69 3.39 -2.11 -1.88
CA HIS A 69 2.33 -1.11 -1.69
C HIS A 69 2.87 0.32 -1.62
N ILE A 70 4.15 0.50 -1.29
CA ILE A 70 4.81 1.81 -1.19
C ILE A 70 5.08 2.43 -2.56
N ARG A 71 5.64 1.66 -3.51
CA ARG A 71 6.13 2.21 -4.79
C ARG A 71 5.21 1.97 -5.98
N THR A 72 4.33 0.98 -5.91
CA THR A 72 3.48 0.62 -7.05
C THR A 72 2.42 1.71 -7.30
N PRO A 73 2.42 2.37 -8.46
CA PRO A 73 1.52 3.49 -8.75
C PRO A 73 0.13 2.99 -9.17
N ARG A 74 -0.58 2.33 -8.25
CA ARG A 74 -1.80 1.55 -8.54
C ARG A 74 -2.93 2.40 -9.15
N ALA A 75 -3.24 3.55 -8.54
CA ALA A 75 -4.28 4.46 -9.00
C ALA A 75 -4.01 4.97 -10.42
N GLU A 76 -2.75 5.29 -10.70
CA GLU A 76 -2.36 5.80 -12.01
C GLU A 76 -2.35 4.68 -13.08
N LEU A 77 -2.00 3.45 -12.71
CA LEU A 77 -2.06 2.29 -13.60
C LEU A 77 -3.50 1.85 -13.89
N GLU A 78 -4.42 2.02 -12.94
CA GLU A 78 -5.87 1.80 -13.14
C GLU A 78 -6.43 2.76 -14.19
N THR A 79 -6.13 4.05 -14.03
CA THR A 79 -6.68 5.13 -14.87
C THR A 79 -6.04 5.20 -16.26
N PHE A 80 -4.76 4.79 -16.39
CA PHE A 80 -4.01 4.84 -17.64
C PHE A 80 -4.68 4.11 -18.80
N LEU A 81 -5.29 2.96 -18.55
CA LEU A 81 -5.84 2.11 -19.63
C LEU A 81 -7.34 2.33 -19.85
N GLY A 82 -8.07 2.75 -18.81
CA GLY A 82 -9.49 3.06 -18.92
C GLY A 82 -9.78 4.31 -19.78
N THR A 83 -8.85 5.26 -19.82
CA THR A 83 -9.05 6.55 -20.53
C THR A 83 -8.40 6.60 -21.92
N ALA A 84 -7.24 5.97 -22.12
CA ALA A 84 -6.50 6.04 -23.37
C ALA A 84 -7.07 5.16 -24.51
N TYR A 85 -7.91 4.17 -24.19
CA TYR A 85 -8.39 3.17 -25.15
C TYR A 85 -9.87 2.80 -24.95
N TRP A 86 -10.75 3.78 -24.73
CA TRP A 86 -12.18 3.55 -24.52
C TRP A 86 -12.84 2.48 -25.45
N PRO A 87 -12.60 2.46 -26.79
CA PRO A 87 -13.21 1.43 -27.64
C PRO A 87 -12.57 0.04 -27.55
N LEU A 88 -11.40 -0.10 -26.93
CA LEU A 88 -10.69 -1.37 -26.74
C LEU A 88 -10.42 -1.69 -25.26
N HIS A 89 -11.04 -0.95 -24.32
CA HIS A 89 -10.70 -1.04 -22.91
C HIS A 89 -10.90 -2.47 -22.38
N LEU A 90 -11.89 -3.22 -22.91
CA LEU A 90 -12.15 -4.61 -22.54
C LEU A 90 -11.01 -5.57 -22.93
N LEU A 91 -10.22 -5.25 -23.96
CA LEU A 91 -9.05 -6.05 -24.36
C LEU A 91 -7.82 -5.75 -23.49
N PHE A 92 -7.80 -4.61 -22.80
CA PHE A 92 -6.63 -4.11 -22.08
C PHE A 92 -6.88 -3.87 -20.58
N ALA A 93 -8.10 -4.12 -20.07
CA ALA A 93 -8.53 -3.85 -18.71
C ALA A 93 -7.60 -4.43 -17.63
N ASN A 94 -6.89 -5.52 -17.96
CA ASN A 94 -6.03 -6.24 -17.01
C ASN A 94 -4.55 -5.83 -17.06
N VAL A 95 -4.13 -4.96 -17.97
CA VAL A 95 -2.70 -4.59 -18.10
C VAL A 95 -2.25 -3.76 -16.91
N GLY A 96 -3.09 -2.84 -16.39
CA GLY A 96 -2.78 -2.02 -15.23
C GLY A 96 -2.63 -2.86 -13.97
N ASP A 97 -3.55 -3.82 -13.77
CA ASP A 97 -3.52 -4.79 -12.69
C ASP A 97 -2.27 -5.67 -12.75
N TYR A 98 -1.94 -6.14 -13.96
CA TYR A 98 -0.76 -6.95 -14.20
C TYR A 98 0.54 -6.18 -13.89
N LEU A 99 0.66 -4.96 -14.43
CA LEU A 99 1.82 -4.09 -14.19
C LEU A 99 1.97 -3.74 -12.71
N SER A 100 0.85 -3.53 -12.02
CA SER A 100 0.81 -3.29 -10.58
C SER A 100 1.30 -4.53 -9.84
N LYS A 101 0.77 -5.70 -10.17
CA LYS A 101 1.13 -6.97 -9.55
C LYS A 101 2.61 -7.32 -9.71
N GLU A 102 3.16 -7.19 -10.91
CA GLU A 102 4.57 -7.52 -11.16
C GLU A 102 5.51 -6.58 -10.39
N MET A 103 5.20 -5.28 -10.36
CA MET A 103 6.00 -4.31 -9.61
C MET A 103 5.87 -4.54 -8.11
N HIS A 104 4.66 -4.80 -7.63
CA HIS A 104 4.36 -5.17 -6.25
C HIS A 104 5.17 -6.40 -5.81
N ASP A 105 5.14 -7.48 -6.60
CA ASP A 105 5.80 -8.73 -6.26
C ASP A 105 7.33 -8.61 -6.37
N GLU A 106 7.85 -7.84 -7.34
CA GLU A 106 9.28 -7.57 -7.50
C GLU A 106 9.84 -6.79 -6.31
N ASP A 107 9.21 -5.67 -5.97
CA ASP A 107 9.61 -4.84 -4.84
C ASP A 107 9.41 -5.60 -3.52
N GLY A 108 8.36 -6.42 -3.44
CA GLY A 108 8.10 -7.29 -2.31
C GLY A 108 9.23 -8.32 -2.08
N LYS A 109 9.75 -8.89 -3.16
CA LYS A 109 10.80 -9.93 -3.12
C LYS A 109 12.18 -9.35 -2.81
N TYR A 110 12.58 -8.33 -3.55
CA TYR A 110 13.94 -7.78 -3.50
C TYR A 110 14.10 -6.67 -2.47
N GLY A 111 13.00 -6.10 -2.02
CA GLY A 111 12.97 -5.03 -1.03
C GLY A 111 13.18 -3.65 -1.65
N LEU A 112 12.82 -2.65 -0.86
CA LEU A 112 12.89 -1.25 -1.21
C LEU A 112 13.54 -0.47 -0.08
N ARG A 113 14.60 0.28 -0.39
CA ARG A 113 15.23 1.23 0.54
C ARG A 113 14.29 2.41 0.74
N VAL A 114 13.88 2.59 1.98
CA VAL A 114 12.87 3.55 2.41
C VAL A 114 13.40 4.38 3.58
N LYS A 115 12.76 5.53 3.77
CA LYS A 115 12.95 6.39 4.92
C LYS A 115 11.62 6.90 5.43
N ASN A 116 11.59 7.42 6.64
CA ASN A 116 10.40 8.08 7.20
C ASN A 116 10.68 9.53 7.60
N LYS A 117 9.67 10.21 8.14
CA LYS A 117 9.78 11.61 8.57
C LYS A 117 10.67 11.80 9.80
N ARG A 118 10.86 10.75 10.61
CA ARG A 118 11.78 10.74 11.75
C ARG A 118 13.26 10.63 11.34
N GLY A 119 13.52 10.32 10.07
CA GLY A 119 14.87 10.09 9.55
C GLY A 119 15.37 8.65 9.70
N ASP A 120 14.52 7.70 10.13
CA ASP A 120 14.85 6.29 10.06
C ASP A 120 15.06 5.89 8.59
N MET A 121 16.03 5.02 8.33
CA MET A 121 16.29 4.45 7.00
C MET A 121 16.42 2.94 7.13
N TRP A 122 15.76 2.19 6.25
CA TRP A 122 15.82 0.72 6.24
C TRP A 122 15.40 0.14 4.89
N THR A 123 15.40 -1.18 4.78
CA THR A 123 14.81 -1.90 3.63
C THR A 123 13.46 -2.48 4.03
N ALA A 124 12.39 -2.03 3.39
CA ALA A 124 11.07 -2.64 3.47
C ALA A 124 10.99 -3.81 2.49
N TYR A 125 10.26 -4.87 2.87
CA TYR A 125 9.97 -6.03 2.02
C TYR A 125 8.46 -6.23 1.92
N GLY A 126 8.03 -7.15 1.05
CA GLY A 126 6.62 -7.38 0.76
C GLY A 126 5.86 -8.18 1.82
N ASP A 127 4.56 -8.37 1.59
CA ASP A 127 3.57 -8.97 2.49
C ASP A 127 4.01 -10.32 3.09
N LYS A 128 4.79 -11.10 2.35
CA LYS A 128 5.27 -12.44 2.76
C LYS A 128 6.53 -12.42 3.61
N SER A 129 7.05 -11.24 3.97
CA SER A 129 8.35 -11.08 4.63
C SER A 129 8.26 -10.64 6.09
N LEU A 130 7.05 -10.48 6.67
CA LEU A 130 6.87 -9.87 8.00
C LEU A 130 7.77 -10.49 9.08
N HIS A 131 7.82 -11.82 9.17
CA HIS A 131 8.60 -12.57 10.17
C HIS A 131 9.94 -13.10 9.64
N VAL A 132 10.36 -12.70 8.45
CA VAL A 132 11.65 -13.13 7.89
C VAL A 132 12.76 -12.28 8.50
N GLY A 133 13.87 -12.89 8.94
CA GLY A 133 14.95 -12.20 9.64
C GLY A 133 15.50 -10.95 8.94
N LYS A 134 15.59 -10.96 7.60
CA LYS A 134 16.02 -9.79 6.80
C LYS A 134 15.10 -8.56 6.95
N ASN A 135 13.84 -8.77 7.35
CA ASN A 135 12.82 -7.73 7.51
C ASN A 135 12.69 -7.26 8.97
N ALA A 136 13.59 -7.66 9.87
CA ALA A 136 13.48 -7.38 11.30
C ALA A 136 13.39 -5.89 11.65
N ARG A 137 14.08 -5.00 10.93
CA ARG A 137 13.97 -3.55 11.15
C ARG A 137 12.58 -3.02 10.76
N ASN A 138 12.06 -3.44 9.61
CA ASN A 138 10.72 -3.08 9.17
C ASN A 138 9.67 -3.59 10.16
N TYR A 139 9.79 -4.86 10.59
CA TYR A 139 8.89 -5.47 11.58
C TYR A 139 8.82 -4.67 12.88
N LYS A 140 9.97 -4.22 13.41
CA LYS A 140 9.99 -3.37 14.61
C LYS A 140 9.21 -2.06 14.42
N LEU A 141 9.32 -1.42 13.26
CA LEU A 141 8.61 -0.17 12.95
C LEU A 141 7.11 -0.40 12.74
N VAL A 142 6.73 -1.53 12.13
CA VAL A 142 5.32 -1.95 12.02
C VAL A 142 4.71 -2.11 13.42
N ILE A 143 5.37 -2.86 14.31
CA ILE A 143 4.89 -3.06 15.69
C ILE A 143 4.81 -1.73 16.45
N GLU A 144 5.80 -0.86 16.28
CA GLU A 144 5.78 0.47 16.89
C GLU A 144 4.57 1.29 16.42
N ALA A 145 4.31 1.35 15.11
CA ALA A 145 3.18 2.07 14.55
C ALA A 145 1.83 1.50 15.02
N MET A 146 1.69 0.17 15.01
CA MET A 146 0.48 -0.52 15.48
C MET A 146 0.20 -0.27 16.95
N GLN A 147 1.24 -0.36 17.80
CA GLN A 147 1.11 -0.10 19.23
C GLN A 147 0.68 1.35 19.47
N LYS A 148 1.32 2.31 18.83
CA LYS A 148 0.96 3.73 18.97
C LYS A 148 -0.46 4.02 18.51
N SER A 149 -0.92 3.35 17.46
CA SER A 149 -2.30 3.46 16.98
C SER A 149 -3.29 2.93 18.02
N ALA A 150 -3.06 1.73 18.56
CA ALA A 150 -3.89 1.17 19.63
C ALA A 150 -3.87 2.04 20.91
N ASP A 151 -2.71 2.60 21.27
CA ASP A 151 -2.56 3.51 22.41
C ASP A 151 -3.41 4.78 22.23
N GLN A 152 -3.50 5.31 21.01
CA GLN A 152 -4.35 6.47 20.71
C GLN A 152 -5.85 6.15 20.87
N VAL A 153 -6.29 4.95 20.50
CA VAL A 153 -7.67 4.49 20.76
C VAL A 153 -7.94 4.44 22.27
N TYR A 154 -7.02 3.85 23.04
CA TYR A 154 -7.16 3.81 24.49
C TYR A 154 -7.12 5.20 25.13
N LYS A 155 -6.26 6.09 24.64
CA LYS A 155 -6.19 7.49 25.08
C LYS A 155 -7.52 8.21 24.81
N ALA A 156 -8.13 8.01 23.65
CA ALA A 156 -9.42 8.60 23.30
C ALA A 156 -10.56 8.06 24.19
N PHE A 157 -10.46 6.81 24.65
CA PHE A 157 -11.35 6.27 25.69
C PHE A 157 -11.11 6.90 27.07
N ARG A 158 -9.85 7.11 27.44
CA ARG A 158 -9.47 7.65 28.77
C ARG A 158 -9.72 9.16 28.92
N ASP A 159 -9.50 9.91 27.85
CA ASP A 159 -9.72 11.35 27.73
C ASP A 159 -10.48 11.63 26.42
N PRO A 160 -11.82 11.67 26.46
CA PRO A 160 -12.64 11.84 25.26
C PRO A 160 -12.48 13.19 24.57
N THR A 161 -11.86 14.15 25.23
CA THR A 161 -11.62 15.52 24.72
C THR A 161 -10.24 15.68 24.10
N ALA A 162 -9.35 14.69 24.27
CA ALA A 162 -8.01 14.71 23.69
C ALA A 162 -8.07 14.91 22.18
N LYS A 163 -7.30 15.89 21.69
CA LYS A 163 -7.09 16.10 20.26
C LYS A 163 -6.29 14.93 19.68
N ILE A 164 -6.57 14.64 18.42
CA ILE A 164 -5.91 13.58 17.67
C ILE A 164 -4.67 14.16 17.01
N ASP A 165 -3.56 13.47 17.21
CA ASP A 165 -2.31 13.76 16.53
C ASP A 165 -1.90 12.53 15.71
N PHE A 166 -2.32 12.50 14.44
CA PHE A 166 -1.97 11.42 13.54
C PHE A 166 -0.45 11.30 13.31
N SER A 167 0.33 12.37 13.54
CA SER A 167 1.79 12.35 13.30
C SER A 167 2.50 11.31 14.16
N VAL A 168 1.96 11.01 15.36
CA VAL A 168 2.46 9.97 16.27
C VAL A 168 2.61 8.62 15.55
N VAL A 169 1.72 8.30 14.61
CA VAL A 169 1.78 7.09 13.79
C VAL A 169 2.31 7.40 12.38
N THR A 170 1.80 8.44 11.72
CA THR A 170 2.10 8.69 10.30
C THR A 170 3.54 9.11 10.04
N ASP A 171 4.27 9.60 11.04
CA ASP A 171 5.68 9.96 10.86
C ASP A 171 6.62 8.74 10.85
N ILE A 172 6.12 7.58 11.28
CA ILE A 172 6.82 6.29 11.21
C ILE A 172 6.74 5.70 9.81
N LEU A 173 5.69 6.04 9.06
CA LEU A 173 5.39 5.45 7.76
C LEU A 173 6.54 5.65 6.76
N PRO A 174 6.95 4.59 6.05
CA PRO A 174 7.99 4.70 5.05
C PRO A 174 7.50 5.38 3.77
N PHE A 175 8.42 6.08 3.14
CA PHE A 175 8.36 6.47 1.74
C PHE A 175 9.69 6.11 1.07
N VAL A 176 9.68 5.98 -0.26
CA VAL A 176 10.87 5.60 -1.03
C VAL A 176 12.00 6.59 -0.79
N ASP A 177 13.19 6.08 -0.43
CA ASP A 177 14.38 6.92 -0.42
C ASP A 177 14.90 7.07 -1.86
N VAL A 178 14.61 8.21 -2.47
CA VAL A 178 15.01 8.55 -3.84
C VAL A 178 16.52 8.76 -4.00
N LYS A 179 17.26 8.94 -2.89
CA LYS A 179 18.72 9.07 -2.91
C LYS A 179 19.43 7.73 -2.76
N ALA A 180 18.71 6.71 -2.29
CA ALA A 180 19.26 5.38 -2.14
C ALA A 180 19.25 4.61 -3.48
N GLU A 181 20.23 3.73 -3.66
CA GLU A 181 20.30 2.85 -4.82
C GLU A 181 19.19 1.79 -4.74
N ASN A 182 18.02 2.07 -5.30
CA ASN A 182 16.95 1.09 -5.43
C ASN A 182 16.98 0.43 -6.80
N ASN A 183 16.40 -0.77 -6.93
CA ASN A 183 16.13 -1.36 -8.25
C ASN A 183 15.36 -0.36 -9.11
N THR A 184 15.69 -0.26 -10.38
CA THR A 184 14.99 0.62 -11.32
C THR A 184 13.50 0.23 -11.31
N PRO A 185 12.53 1.14 -11.16
CA PRO A 185 11.13 0.74 -11.04
C PRO A 185 10.66 -0.01 -12.30
N LEU A 186 9.87 -1.07 -12.11
CA LEU A 186 9.40 -1.89 -13.21
C LEU A 186 8.45 -1.09 -14.12
N SER A 187 7.48 -0.40 -13.53
CA SER A 187 6.57 0.53 -14.20
C SER A 187 6.91 1.95 -13.79
N GLN A 188 7.03 2.85 -14.78
CA GLN A 188 7.47 4.23 -14.57
C GLN A 188 6.64 5.19 -15.41
N LYS A 189 6.27 6.33 -14.84
CA LYS A 189 5.67 7.44 -15.59
C LYS A 189 6.68 8.56 -15.76
N LYS A 190 6.95 8.95 -17.01
CA LYS A 190 7.89 10.03 -17.37
C LYS A 190 7.16 11.01 -18.28
N ASN A 191 7.04 12.27 -17.84
CA ASN A 191 6.33 13.33 -18.57
C ASN A 191 4.91 12.91 -19.01
N GLY A 192 4.14 12.28 -18.11
CA GLY A 192 2.79 11.79 -18.38
C GLY A 192 2.70 10.50 -19.22
N ILE A 193 3.83 9.98 -19.71
CA ILE A 193 3.89 8.78 -20.56
C ILE A 193 4.37 7.60 -19.73
N TRP A 194 3.73 6.44 -19.90
CA TRP A 194 4.13 5.21 -19.24
C TRP A 194 5.27 4.49 -19.95
N TYR A 195 6.12 3.89 -19.14
CA TYR A 195 7.28 3.13 -19.52
C TYR A 195 7.37 1.88 -18.65
N TYR A 196 7.86 0.80 -19.25
CA TYR A 196 8.12 -0.45 -18.54
C TYR A 196 9.58 -0.86 -18.74
N ARG A 197 10.25 -1.33 -17.68
CA ARG A 197 11.63 -1.82 -17.76
C ARG A 197 11.69 -3.06 -18.63
N SER A 198 12.38 -2.96 -19.77
CA SER A 198 12.30 -3.99 -20.82
C SER A 198 13.24 -5.17 -20.60
N LYS A 199 14.23 -5.04 -19.72
CA LYS A 199 15.17 -6.10 -19.33
C LYS A 199 14.83 -6.65 -17.94
N LEU A 200 15.10 -7.93 -17.74
CA LEU A 200 14.95 -8.62 -16.46
C LEU A 200 16.00 -8.21 -15.42
N ASP A 201 17.09 -7.57 -15.85
CA ASP A 201 18.06 -6.96 -14.96
C ASP A 201 17.41 -5.84 -14.12
N LEU A 202 17.44 -6.00 -12.80
CA LEU A 202 16.82 -5.10 -11.83
C LEU A 202 17.41 -3.68 -11.87
N GLN A 203 18.66 -3.54 -12.31
CA GLN A 203 19.36 -2.27 -12.39
C GLN A 203 19.24 -1.62 -13.78
N SER A 204 18.67 -2.33 -14.77
CA SER A 204 18.54 -1.81 -16.12
C SER A 204 17.64 -0.56 -16.18
N THR A 205 18.20 0.53 -16.69
CA THR A 205 17.44 1.77 -16.97
C THR A 205 16.74 1.76 -18.33
N HIS A 206 16.95 0.71 -19.13
CA HIS A 206 16.28 0.56 -20.42
C HIS A 206 14.78 0.33 -20.23
N THR A 207 13.99 1.23 -20.82
CA THR A 207 12.53 1.18 -20.74
C THR A 207 11.89 1.22 -22.12
N THR A 208 10.77 0.52 -22.28
CA THR A 208 9.91 0.59 -23.47
C THR A 208 8.66 1.41 -23.15
N LYS A 209 8.30 2.32 -24.06
CA LYS A 209 7.09 3.14 -23.95
C LYS A 209 5.83 2.26 -24.04
N LEU A 210 4.92 2.46 -23.11
CA LEU A 210 3.54 1.98 -23.12
C LEU A 210 2.67 3.17 -23.52
N GLY A 211 2.31 3.30 -24.81
CA GLY A 211 1.51 4.46 -25.25
C GLY A 211 0.72 4.30 -26.56
N LYS A 212 0.79 3.15 -27.22
CA LYS A 212 -0.05 2.80 -28.39
C LYS A 212 -0.63 1.40 -28.19
N GLY A 213 -1.85 1.11 -28.68
CA GLY A 213 -2.49 -0.20 -28.55
C GLY A 213 -1.63 -1.37 -29.04
N ILE A 214 -0.82 -1.15 -30.09
CA ILE A 214 0.17 -2.13 -30.61
C ILE A 214 1.29 -2.41 -29.58
N GLN A 215 1.74 -1.41 -28.83
CA GLN A 215 2.79 -1.59 -27.82
C GLN A 215 2.28 -2.37 -26.60
N VAL A 216 1.02 -2.14 -26.23
CA VAL A 216 0.33 -2.91 -25.18
C VAL A 216 0.08 -4.34 -25.66
N ALA A 217 -0.37 -4.54 -26.90
CA ALA A 217 -0.53 -5.87 -27.49
C ALA A 217 0.80 -6.63 -27.61
N LEU A 218 1.88 -5.98 -28.03
CA LEU A 218 3.24 -6.55 -28.06
C LEU A 218 3.74 -6.89 -26.66
N PHE A 219 3.45 -6.06 -25.67
CA PHE A 219 3.78 -6.34 -24.27
C PHE A 219 3.05 -7.60 -23.77
N LEU A 220 1.74 -7.70 -24.02
CA LEU A 220 0.94 -8.89 -23.70
C LEU A 220 1.45 -10.14 -24.44
N TRP A 221 1.71 -10.03 -25.74
CA TRP A 221 2.20 -11.13 -26.57
C TRP A 221 3.58 -11.65 -26.16
N ARG A 222 4.47 -10.76 -25.68
CA ARG A 222 5.80 -11.13 -25.18
C ARG A 222 5.78 -11.73 -23.77
N ASN A 223 4.67 -11.62 -23.05
CA ASN A 223 4.53 -12.13 -21.68
C ASN A 223 3.33 -13.10 -21.54
N PRO A 224 3.16 -14.11 -22.43
CA PRO A 224 1.94 -14.90 -22.50
C PRO A 224 1.75 -15.85 -21.30
N ALA A 225 2.85 -16.33 -20.70
CA ALA A 225 2.83 -17.16 -19.50
C ALA A 225 2.42 -16.38 -18.23
N ARG A 226 2.35 -15.05 -18.30
CA ARG A 226 2.10 -14.16 -17.17
C ARG A 226 0.72 -13.49 -17.21
N THR A 227 -0.03 -13.65 -18.31
CA THR A 227 -1.42 -13.17 -18.46
C THR A 227 -2.46 -14.29 -18.45
N ASN A 228 -2.05 -15.57 -18.48
CA ASN A 228 -2.94 -16.73 -18.51
C ASN A 228 -3.47 -17.19 -17.14
N SER A 229 -3.17 -16.47 -16.04
CA SER A 229 -3.86 -16.71 -14.75
C SER A 229 -5.29 -16.18 -14.72
N VAL A 230 -5.83 -15.74 -15.86
CA VAL A 230 -7.12 -15.06 -16.01
C VAL A 230 -8.31 -16.03 -16.19
N ASN A 231 -8.07 -17.35 -16.31
CA ASN A 231 -9.13 -18.37 -16.42
C ASN A 231 -9.06 -19.46 -15.34
N LYS A 232 -8.83 -19.11 -14.07
CA LYS A 232 -9.16 -19.99 -12.92
C LYS A 232 -9.61 -19.19 -11.70
#